data_AF-A0A381RTB0-F1
#
_entry.id   AF-A0A381RTB0-F1
#
_cell.length_a   1.000
_cell.length_b   1.000
_cell.length_c   1.000
_cell.angle_alpha   90.00
_cell.angle_beta   90.00
_cell.angle_gamma   90.00
#
_symmetry.space_group_name_H-M   'P 1'
#
loop_
_entity.id
_entity.type
_entity.pdbx_description
1 polymer ?
#
loop_
_entity_poly.entity_id
_entity_poly.type
_entity_poly.pdbx_seq_one_letter_code
_entity_poly.pdbx_strand_id
1 'polypeptide(L)'
;MDPRVVVVSLLLLTATPSCQEPNPSRTIVSLQLDWDGEQAWVYIYSTPRVRMDNLTIAFENDTLRETGVYTLQRSTDVIEFSLMVEAELAGVFWGFYGNVTLENQGLGEPEYHALVTIPVEGGEPDEEDWELPRSRPMERLP
;
A
#
# COMPACT_ATOMS: atom_id res chain seq x y z
N MET A 1 56.96 12.69 33.47
CA MET A 1 55.49 12.56 33.39
C MET A 1 55.14 12.50 31.91
N ASP A 2 54.96 11.31 31.35
CA ASP A 2 54.60 11.11 29.95
C ASP A 2 53.09 11.21 29.79
N PRO A 3 52.55 12.11 28.95
CA PRO A 3 51.17 12.03 28.54
C PRO A 3 51.06 11.02 27.40
N ARG A 4 50.59 9.81 27.71
CA ARG A 4 50.17 8.83 26.70
C ARG A 4 48.94 9.39 25.98
N VAL A 5 49.14 9.83 24.75
CA VAL A 5 48.04 10.22 23.85
C VAL A 5 47.24 8.98 23.50
N VAL A 6 46.01 8.91 24.00
CA VAL A 6 45.04 7.87 23.63
C VAL A 6 44.35 8.36 22.36
N VAL A 7 44.69 7.77 21.22
CA VAL A 7 43.96 7.99 19.97
C VAL A 7 42.72 7.11 20.01
N VAL A 8 41.56 7.74 20.21
CA VAL A 8 40.26 7.09 20.04
C VAL A 8 39.91 7.17 18.56
N SER A 9 40.15 6.08 17.83
CA SER A 9 39.65 5.93 16.45
C SER A 9 38.15 5.70 16.49
N LEU A 10 37.38 6.73 16.15
CA LEU A 10 35.94 6.62 15.93
C LEU A 10 35.72 5.90 14.58
N LEU A 11 35.44 4.60 14.62
CA LEU A 11 34.95 3.86 13.45
C LEU A 11 33.55 4.37 13.12
N LEU A 12 33.44 5.30 12.16
CA LEU A 12 32.17 5.57 11.50
C LEU A 12 31.84 4.37 10.62
N LEU A 13 30.97 3.49 11.12
CA LEU A 13 30.26 2.52 10.30
C LEU A 13 29.36 3.30 9.35
N THR A 14 29.83 3.57 8.14
CA THR A 14 28.94 3.97 7.04
C THR A 14 28.11 2.75 6.71
N ALA A 15 26.94 2.61 7.34
CA ALA A 15 25.91 1.74 6.83
C ALA A 15 25.55 2.29 5.46
N THR A 16 26.17 1.75 4.39
CA THR A 16 25.59 1.87 3.07
C THR A 16 24.17 1.37 3.24
N PRO A 17 23.11 2.16 2.93
CA PRO A 17 21.81 1.55 2.75
C PRO A 17 22.09 0.40 1.80
N SER A 18 21.74 -0.81 2.22
CA SER A 18 21.71 -1.94 1.31
C SER A 18 20.78 -1.48 0.19
N CYS A 19 21.32 -0.90 -0.88
CA CYS A 19 20.67 -0.76 -2.17
C CYS A 19 20.55 -2.19 -2.69
N GLN A 20 19.70 -2.96 -2.02
CA GLN A 20 19.21 -4.21 -2.57
C GLN A 20 18.52 -3.78 -3.84
N GLU A 21 19.07 -4.22 -4.97
CA GLU A 21 18.45 -3.94 -6.26
C GLU A 21 16.98 -4.36 -6.17
N PRO A 22 16.06 -3.50 -6.62
CA PRO A 22 14.64 -3.82 -6.57
C PRO A 22 14.41 -5.14 -7.30
N ASN A 23 13.90 -6.14 -6.57
CA ASN A 23 13.66 -7.47 -7.12
C ASN A 23 12.18 -7.79 -6.94
N PRO A 24 11.38 -7.83 -8.03
CA PRO A 24 9.96 -8.05 -7.95
C PRO A 24 9.61 -9.43 -7.35
N SER A 25 10.46 -10.45 -7.52
CA SER A 25 10.25 -11.78 -6.94
C SER A 25 10.50 -11.85 -5.42
N ARG A 26 11.06 -10.78 -4.82
CA ARG A 26 11.31 -10.67 -3.38
C ARG A 26 10.60 -9.47 -2.75
N THR A 27 9.65 -8.89 -3.48
CA THR A 27 8.90 -7.70 -3.06
C THR A 27 7.43 -8.09 -2.92
N ILE A 28 6.85 -7.78 -1.76
CA ILE A 28 5.41 -7.82 -1.54
C ILE A 28 4.90 -6.40 -1.76
N VAL A 29 3.95 -6.23 -2.66
CA VAL A 29 3.24 -4.95 -2.82
C VAL A 29 1.89 -5.07 -2.11
N SER A 30 1.55 -4.07 -1.31
CA SER A 30 0.37 -4.09 -0.45
C SER A 30 -0.48 -2.85 -0.67
N LEU A 31 -1.78 -3.09 -0.68
CA LEU A 31 -2.84 -2.12 -0.53
C LEU A 31 -3.19 -2.03 0.97
N GLN A 32 -3.39 -0.83 1.49
CA GLN A 32 -4.10 -0.62 2.75
C GLN A 32 -5.29 0.31 2.54
N LEU A 33 -6.44 -0.07 3.09
CA LEU A 33 -7.62 0.78 3.23
C LEU A 33 -7.80 1.12 4.72
N ASP A 34 -8.06 2.38 5.00
CA ASP A 34 -8.34 2.91 6.33
C ASP A 34 -9.50 3.91 6.23
N TRP A 35 -10.35 3.99 7.24
CA TRP A 35 -11.48 4.91 7.30
C TRP A 35 -11.72 5.35 8.72
N ASP A 36 -11.84 6.66 8.93
CA ASP A 36 -12.04 7.28 10.24
C ASP A 36 -13.51 7.68 10.51
N GLY A 37 -14.43 7.27 9.63
CA GLY A 37 -15.84 7.69 9.68
C GLY A 37 -16.18 8.91 8.82
N GLU A 38 -15.17 9.66 8.36
CA GLU A 38 -15.35 10.85 7.52
C GLU A 38 -14.62 10.71 6.18
N GLN A 39 -13.37 10.26 6.19
CA GLN A 39 -12.52 10.17 5.01
C GLN A 39 -11.80 8.83 4.95
N ALA A 40 -11.91 8.17 3.80
CA ALA A 40 -11.21 6.93 3.54
C ALA A 40 -9.86 7.22 2.89
N TRP A 41 -8.86 6.44 3.26
CA TRP A 41 -7.50 6.53 2.76
C TRP A 41 -7.06 5.21 2.16
N VAL A 42 -6.60 5.26 0.91
CA VAL A 42 -5.96 4.15 0.22
C VAL A 42 -4.47 4.40 0.14
N TYR A 43 -3.68 3.40 0.53
CA TYR A 43 -2.22 3.42 0.47
C TYR A 43 -1.69 2.26 -0.36
N ILE A 44 -0.68 2.52 -1.19
CA ILE A 44 0.12 1.51 -1.87
C ILE A 44 1.54 1.60 -1.33
N TYR A 45 2.09 0.46 -0.90
CA TYR A 45 3.47 0.38 -0.43
C TYR A 45 4.08 -1.00 -0.72
N SER A 46 5.41 -1.09 -0.54
CA SER A 46 6.17 -2.32 -0.76
C SER A 46 6.94 -2.76 0.49
N THR A 47 7.08 -4.08 0.65
CA THR A 47 7.93 -4.72 1.66
C THR A 47 8.90 -5.71 0.98
N PRO A 48 10.23 -5.51 1.07
CA PRO A 48 10.89 -4.33 1.64
C PRO A 48 10.57 -3.06 0.85
N ARG A 49 10.77 -1.90 1.48
CA ARG A 49 10.51 -0.60 0.85
C ARG A 49 11.44 -0.40 -0.35
N VAL A 50 10.87 -0.46 -1.55
CA VAL A 50 11.57 -0.23 -2.82
C VAL A 50 10.89 0.88 -3.61
N ARG A 51 11.68 1.58 -4.41
CA ARG A 51 11.16 2.60 -5.34
C ARG A 51 10.51 1.86 -6.51
N MET A 52 9.23 2.12 -6.75
CA MET A 52 8.43 1.50 -7.79
C MET A 52 8.36 2.40 -9.03
N ASP A 53 8.22 1.80 -10.21
CA ASP A 53 8.29 2.51 -11.47
C ASP A 53 7.04 3.36 -11.69
N ASN A 54 5.87 2.80 -11.36
CA ASN A 54 4.58 3.43 -11.53
C ASN A 54 3.59 2.93 -10.48
N LEU A 55 2.90 3.86 -9.82
CA LEU A 55 1.82 3.57 -8.86
C LEU A 55 0.57 4.32 -9.29
N THR A 56 -0.56 3.64 -9.28
CA THR A 56 -1.87 4.21 -9.64
C THR A 56 -2.88 3.90 -8.55
N ILE A 57 -3.61 4.92 -8.08
CA ILE A 57 -4.85 4.77 -7.32
C ILE A 57 -5.94 5.50 -8.09
N ALA A 58 -7.04 4.82 -8.39
CA ALA A 58 -8.21 5.43 -8.98
C ALA A 58 -9.47 5.13 -8.17
N PHE A 59 -10.25 6.19 -7.93
CA PHE A 59 -11.60 6.16 -7.39
C PHE A 59 -12.55 6.59 -8.49
N GLU A 60 -13.31 5.66 -9.07
CA GLU A 60 -14.22 5.93 -10.19
C GLU A 60 -13.57 6.73 -11.35
N ASN A 61 -13.79 8.05 -11.39
CA ASN A 61 -13.29 8.98 -12.41
C ASN A 61 -12.06 9.81 -11.98
N ASP A 62 -11.65 9.72 -10.72
CA ASP A 62 -10.45 10.39 -10.20
C ASP A 62 -9.28 9.41 -10.16
N THR A 63 -8.20 9.74 -10.87
CA THR A 63 -7.01 8.88 -10.98
C THR A 63 -5.77 9.66 -10.60
N LEU A 64 -5.07 9.16 -9.59
CA LEU A 64 -3.74 9.62 -9.21
C LEU A 64 -2.70 8.59 -9.67
N ARG A 65 -1.73 9.05 -10.45
CA ARG A 65 -0.64 8.23 -10.96
C ARG A 65 0.69 8.91 -10.70
N GLU A 66 1.62 8.20 -10.08
CA GLU A 66 2.94 8.71 -9.75
C GLU A 66 4.03 7.73 -10.20
N THR A 67 5.16 8.28 -10.68
CA THR A 67 6.26 7.49 -11.22
C THR A 67 7.51 7.62 -10.37
N GLY A 68 8.24 6.52 -10.19
CA GLY A 68 9.47 6.53 -9.41
C GLY A 68 9.25 6.96 -7.96
N VAL A 69 8.24 6.42 -7.28
CA VAL A 69 7.93 6.72 -5.87
C VAL A 69 7.99 5.46 -5.02
N TYR A 70 8.16 5.60 -3.71
CA TYR A 70 8.19 4.46 -2.78
C TYR A 70 6.80 4.01 -2.34
N THR A 71 5.85 4.95 -2.30
CA THR A 71 4.50 4.78 -1.81
C THR A 71 3.59 5.78 -2.52
N LEU A 72 2.30 5.48 -2.59
CA LEU A 72 1.27 6.41 -3.06
C LEU A 72 0.10 6.38 -2.08
N GLN A 73 -0.54 7.52 -1.86
CA GLN A 73 -1.75 7.60 -1.06
C GLN A 73 -2.76 8.52 -1.73
N ARG A 74 -4.06 8.20 -1.58
CA ARG A 74 -5.17 9.04 -2.03
C ARG A 74 -6.32 8.86 -1.05
N SER A 75 -7.08 9.94 -0.83
CA SER A 75 -8.29 9.91 -0.03
C SER A 75 -9.54 10.22 -0.83
N THR A 76 -10.67 9.76 -0.29
CA THR A 76 -12.02 10.06 -0.77
C THR A 76 -12.94 10.22 0.43
N ASP A 77 -13.94 11.10 0.32
CA ASP A 77 -15.03 11.27 1.29
C ASP A 77 -16.30 10.50 0.87
N VAL A 78 -16.22 9.73 -0.22
CA VAL A 78 -17.31 8.89 -0.73
C VAL A 78 -17.34 7.55 -0.01
N ILE A 79 -18.53 7.12 0.39
CA ILE A 79 -18.76 5.86 1.13
C ILE A 79 -18.90 4.62 0.23
N GLU A 80 -19.33 4.80 -1.02
CA GLU A 80 -19.49 3.76 -2.03
C GLU A 80 -18.67 4.13 -3.27
N PHE A 81 -17.65 3.35 -3.61
CA PHE A 81 -16.77 3.67 -4.73
C PHE A 81 -16.17 2.43 -5.39
N SER A 82 -15.93 2.51 -6.69
CA SER A 82 -15.04 1.58 -7.39
C SER A 82 -13.59 1.96 -7.15
N LEU A 83 -12.79 1.00 -6.69
CA LEU A 83 -11.37 1.15 -6.42
C LEU A 83 -10.56 0.34 -7.44
N MET A 84 -9.63 1.02 -8.11
CA MET A 84 -8.59 0.39 -8.93
C MET A 84 -7.22 0.82 -8.42
N VAL A 85 -6.37 -0.15 -8.16
CA VAL A 85 -5.02 0.05 -7.64
C VAL A 85 -4.05 -0.76 -8.49
N GLU A 86 -2.99 -0.11 -8.96
CA GLU A 86 -1.95 -0.77 -9.74
C GLU A 86 -0.55 -0.35 -9.29
N ALA A 87 0.39 -1.28 -9.38
CA ALA A 87 1.80 -1.02 -9.12
C ALA A 87 2.69 -1.74 -10.14
N GLU A 88 3.76 -1.07 -10.56
CA GLU A 88 4.77 -1.60 -11.47
C GLU A 88 6.15 -1.56 -10.82
N LEU A 89 6.87 -2.69 -10.90
CA LEU A 89 8.28 -2.77 -10.54
C LEU A 89 9.04 -3.69 -11.49
N ALA A 90 10.02 -3.14 -12.20
CA ALA A 90 10.89 -3.85 -13.13
C ALA A 90 10.09 -4.65 -14.18
N GLY A 91 9.01 -4.06 -14.71
CA GLY A 91 8.12 -4.69 -15.68
C GLY A 91 7.20 -5.79 -15.12
N VAL A 92 7.12 -5.93 -13.79
CA VAL A 92 6.14 -6.78 -13.11
C VAL A 92 5.02 -5.91 -12.57
N PHE A 93 3.79 -6.33 -12.80
CA PHE A 93 2.59 -5.60 -12.43
C PHE A 93 1.83 -6.31 -11.31
N TRP A 94 1.28 -5.52 -10.39
CA TRP A 94 0.31 -5.96 -9.39
C TRP A 94 -0.92 -5.09 -9.46
N GLY A 95 -2.06 -5.66 -9.12
CA GLY A 95 -3.32 -4.95 -9.16
C GLY A 95 -4.32 -5.42 -8.14
N PHE A 96 -5.28 -4.53 -7.88
CA PHE A 96 -6.53 -4.82 -7.19
C PHE A 96 -7.64 -4.00 -7.86
N TYR A 97 -8.78 -4.64 -8.08
CA TYR A 97 -10.00 -3.98 -8.54
C TYR A 97 -11.19 -4.51 -7.76
N GLY A 98 -12.03 -3.62 -7.25
CA GLY A 98 -13.23 -3.99 -6.51
C GLY A 98 -14.12 -2.78 -6.22
N ASN A 99 -15.38 -3.05 -5.91
CA ASN A 99 -16.30 -2.06 -5.38
C ASN A 99 -16.27 -2.11 -3.86
N VAL A 100 -16.24 -0.95 -3.21
CA VAL A 100 -16.12 -0.82 -1.76
C VAL A 100 -17.30 -0.03 -1.23
N THR A 101 -17.95 -0.57 -0.20
CA THR A 101 -18.95 0.12 0.61
C THR A 101 -18.46 0.21 2.04
N LEU A 102 -18.35 1.42 2.58
CA LEU A 102 -17.89 1.69 3.94
C LEU A 102 -19.07 1.73 4.92
N GLU A 103 -18.93 1.01 6.04
CA GLU A 103 -19.98 0.88 7.04
C GLU A 103 -19.43 1.04 8.46
N ASN A 104 -20.17 1.75 9.31
CA ASN A 104 -19.96 1.69 10.75
C ASN A 104 -20.98 0.71 11.33
N GLN A 105 -20.53 -0.48 11.68
CA GLN A 105 -21.37 -1.57 12.20
C GLN A 105 -21.53 -1.51 13.74
N GLY A 106 -20.86 -0.56 14.39
CA GLY A 106 -20.87 -0.38 15.82
C GLY A 106 -22.18 0.21 16.35
N LEU A 107 -22.73 -0.39 17.42
CA LEU A 107 -23.96 0.07 18.09
C LEU A 107 -23.69 1.11 19.20
N GLY A 108 -22.43 1.39 19.52
CA GLY A 108 -22.05 2.31 20.60
C GLY A 108 -20.67 2.93 20.39
N GLU A 109 -19.65 2.07 20.25
CA GLU A 109 -18.32 2.49 19.78
C GLU A 109 -18.21 2.26 18.27
N PRO A 110 -17.44 3.07 17.52
CA PRO A 110 -17.27 2.85 16.08
C PRO A 110 -16.58 1.52 15.78
N GLU A 111 -17.14 0.80 14.80
CA GLU A 111 -16.59 -0.44 14.26
C GLU A 111 -16.64 -0.32 12.74
N TYR A 112 -15.52 0.11 12.16
CA TYR A 112 -15.46 0.47 10.74
C TYR A 112 -15.11 -0.72 9.87
N HIS A 113 -15.96 -0.96 8.88
CA HIS A 113 -15.86 -2.06 7.94
C HIS A 113 -15.89 -1.55 6.50
N ALA A 114 -15.28 -2.33 5.62
CA ALA A 114 -15.45 -2.21 4.17
C ALA A 114 -16.02 -3.52 3.64
N LEU A 115 -17.23 -3.45 3.07
CA LEU A 115 -17.80 -4.52 2.27
C LEU A 115 -17.25 -4.39 0.85
N VAL A 116 -16.49 -5.40 0.42
CA VAL A 116 -15.72 -5.35 -0.83
C VAL A 116 -16.23 -6.43 -1.78
N THR A 117 -16.66 -6.00 -2.97
CA THR A 117 -17.07 -6.89 -4.06
C THR A 117 -15.99 -6.90 -5.14
N ILE A 118 -15.36 -8.06 -5.35
CA ILE A 118 -14.27 -8.27 -6.31
C ILE A 118 -14.83 -9.03 -7.51
N PRO A 119 -14.82 -8.45 -8.72
CA PRO A 119 -15.36 -9.12 -9.88
C PRO A 119 -14.46 -10.27 -10.33
N VAL A 120 -15.08 -11.42 -10.63
CA VAL A 120 -14.41 -12.60 -11.16
C VAL A 120 -14.82 -12.81 -12.62
N GLU A 121 -13.86 -13.01 -13.51
CA GLU A 121 -14.15 -13.21 -14.93
C GLU A 121 -14.95 -14.50 -15.16
N GLY A 122 -16.17 -14.37 -15.68
CA GLY A 122 -17.03 -15.50 -16.01
C GLY A 122 -17.63 -16.23 -14.78
N GLY A 123 -17.57 -15.62 -13.59
CA GLY A 123 -18.08 -16.18 -12.34
C GLY A 123 -18.94 -15.20 -11.55
N GLU A 124 -19.41 -15.66 -10.38
CA GLU A 124 -19.99 -14.77 -9.36
C GLU A 124 -18.85 -13.94 -8.73
N PRO A 125 -19.10 -12.67 -8.37
CA PRO A 125 -18.10 -11.86 -7.71
C PRO A 125 -17.79 -12.42 -6.32
N ASP A 126 -16.53 -12.27 -5.89
CA ASP A 126 -16.14 -12.58 -4.53
C ASP A 126 -16.54 -11.42 -3.61
N GLU A 127 -17.13 -11.74 -2.46
CA GLU A 127 -17.51 -10.77 -1.43
C GLU A 127 -16.64 -10.95 -0.19
N GLU A 128 -16.03 -9.87 0.27
CA GLU A 128 -15.19 -9.85 1.46
C GLU A 128 -15.66 -8.76 2.43
N ASP A 129 -15.62 -9.04 3.73
CA ASP A 129 -15.85 -8.07 4.79
C ASP A 129 -14.51 -7.75 5.48
N TRP A 130 -14.09 -6.49 5.41
CA TRP A 130 -12.82 -6.02 5.93
C TRP A 130 -13.02 -5.12 7.15
N GLU A 131 -12.62 -5.61 8.32
CA GLU A 131 -12.39 -4.77 9.50
C GLU A 131 -11.25 -3.78 9.20
N LEU A 132 -11.51 -2.48 9.41
CA LEU A 132 -10.58 -1.39 9.06
C LEU A 132 -9.78 -0.89 10.28
N PRO A 133 -8.49 -0.53 10.09
CA PRO A 133 -7.74 -0.54 8.84
C PRO A 133 -7.32 -1.93 8.38
N ARG A 134 -7.38 -2.19 7.07
CA ARG A 134 -7.03 -3.48 6.46
C ARG A 134 -5.89 -3.35 5.46
N SER A 135 -4.83 -4.13 5.65
CA SER A 135 -3.73 -4.31 4.67
C SER A 135 -3.85 -5.64 3.91
N ARG A 136 -3.86 -5.60 2.57
CA ARG A 136 -3.91 -6.77 1.70
C ARG A 136 -2.72 -6.79 0.72
N PRO A 137 -1.97 -7.91 0.62
CA PRO A 137 -1.05 -8.11 -0.50
C PRO A 137 -1.79 -8.11 -1.83
N MET A 138 -1.29 -7.35 -2.81
CA MET A 138 -1.89 -7.28 -4.14
C MET A 138 -1.50 -8.50 -4.99
N GLU A 139 -2.38 -8.85 -5.92
CA GLU A 139 -2.18 -9.97 -6.82
C GLU A 139 -1.30 -9.56 -7.99
N ARG A 140 -0.45 -10.49 -8.43
CA ARG A 140 0.41 -10.27 -9.59
C ARG A 140 -0.44 -10.41 -10.86
N LEU A 141 -0.42 -9.40 -11.70
CA LEU A 141 -1.14 -9.39 -12.97
C LEU A 141 -0.37 -10.20 -14.04
N PRO A 142 -1.08 -10.82 -15.01
CA PRO A 142 -0.48 -11.62 -16.08
C PRO A 142 0.43 -10.83 -17.02
#